data_AF-A0A1A8K560-F1
#
_entry.id   AF-A0A1A8K560-F1
#
_cell.length_a   1.000
_cell.length_b   1.000
_cell.length_c   1.000
_cell.angle_alpha   90.00
_cell.angle_beta   90.00
_cell.angle_gamma   90.00
#
_symmetry.space_group_name_H-M   'P 1'
#
loop_
_entity.id
_entity.type
_entity.pdbx_description
1 polymer ?
#
loop_
_entity_poly.entity_id
_entity_poly.type
_entity_poly.pdbx_seq_one_letter_code
_entity_poly.pdbx_strand_id
1 'polypeptide(L)'
;MTWQILTNRDFQLFVLMNFFQVFMLAFFNNFTMIFTEQLIPPDVLPSLAKSIMYGAGFILPQLLVLSSQRLLQDFGYYKIILFTFYLEAGMALVMLLLGAQHYYFLAFFLTISTVIIQAAFSLFGLPLADIIDIDLQKYKRSSPLSSMVFGTNALFTKPAQSLAPMIVLTILNQFGYEQLKEAGQKSSPSSLESLHGVMFYLVCLFPMCIAAIQVLAWRPFSIRNSHTVDTKYIDS
;
A
#
# COMPACT_ATOMS: atom_id res chain seq x y z
N MET A 1 13.50 21.69 18.01
CA MET A 1 13.99 20.38 17.54
C MET A 1 12.98 19.73 16.58
N THR A 2 11.75 19.44 17.01
CA THR A 2 10.69 18.85 16.17
C THR A 2 10.28 19.70 14.96
N TRP A 3 10.22 21.03 15.10
CA TRP A 3 9.86 21.95 14.01
C TRP A 3 10.82 21.88 12.80
N GLN A 4 12.11 21.63 13.05
CA GLN A 4 13.12 21.53 11.99
C GLN A 4 12.91 20.27 11.13
N ILE A 5 12.59 19.14 11.78
CA ILE A 5 12.25 17.87 11.11
C ILE A 5 10.95 18.04 10.32
N LEU A 6 9.92 18.65 10.93
CA LEU A 6 8.62 18.87 10.30
C LEU A 6 8.67 19.83 9.11
N THR A 7 9.64 20.73 9.04
CA THR A 7 9.80 21.70 7.94
C THR A 7 10.62 21.12 6.78
N ASN A 8 11.28 19.98 6.98
CA ASN A 8 12.06 19.35 5.92
C ASN A 8 11.11 18.82 4.83
N ARG A 9 11.26 19.35 3.62
CA ARG A 9 10.45 18.98 2.45
C ARG A 9 10.49 17.48 2.17
N ASP A 10 11.66 16.84 2.23
CA ASP A 10 11.79 15.40 1.96
C ASP A 10 11.07 14.57 3.04
N PHE A 11 11.14 15.01 4.31
CA PHE A 11 10.39 14.38 5.39
C PHE A 11 8.89 14.53 5.22
N GLN A 12 8.39 15.71 4.85
CA GLN A 12 6.96 15.93 4.58
C GLN A 12 6.45 15.07 3.42
N LEU A 13 7.20 15.02 2.32
CA LEU A 13 6.86 14.19 1.16
C LEU A 13 6.86 12.70 1.51
N PHE A 14 7.85 12.25 2.29
CA PHE A 14 7.89 10.88 2.80
C PHE A 14 6.71 10.57 3.71
N VAL A 15 6.40 11.43 4.69
CA VAL A 15 5.27 11.22 5.62
C VAL A 15 3.94 11.18 4.88
N LEU A 16 3.73 12.07 3.90
CA LEU A 16 2.53 12.08 3.07
C LEU A 16 2.39 10.78 2.26
N MET A 17 3.45 10.36 1.59
CA MET A 17 3.46 9.11 0.83
C MET A 17 3.23 7.89 1.75
N ASN A 18 3.90 7.85 2.91
CA ASN A 18 3.81 6.78 3.89
C ASN A 18 2.43 6.71 4.54
N PHE A 19 1.77 7.85 4.77
CA PHE A 19 0.38 7.91 5.23
C PHE A 19 -0.53 7.12 4.30
N PHE A 20 -0.44 7.38 3.00
CA PHE A 20 -1.23 6.68 1.99
C PHE A 20 -0.86 5.20 1.86
N GLN A 21 0.42 4.84 2.04
CA GLN A 21 0.82 3.44 2.04
C GLN A 21 0.24 2.68 3.23
N VAL A 22 0.29 3.27 4.43
CA VAL A 22 -0.29 2.67 5.64
C VAL A 22 -1.81 2.59 5.52
N PHE A 23 -2.44 3.59 4.90
CA PHE A 23 -3.86 3.55 4.56
C PHE A 23 -4.17 2.35 3.66
N MET A 24 -3.42 2.17 2.57
CA MET A 24 -3.61 1.09 1.60
C MET A 24 -3.37 -0.28 2.20
N LEU A 25 -2.34 -0.41 3.04
CA LEU A 25 -2.08 -1.63 3.79
C LEU A 25 -3.26 -1.98 4.71
N ALA A 26 -3.81 -1.00 5.43
CA ALA A 26 -4.98 -1.20 6.27
C ALA A 26 -6.23 -1.55 5.45
N PHE A 27 -6.41 -0.94 4.27
CA PHE A 27 -7.49 -1.27 3.34
C PHE A 27 -7.42 -2.75 2.92
N PHE A 28 -6.30 -3.20 2.37
CA PHE A 28 -6.16 -4.58 1.90
C PHE A 28 -6.22 -5.58 3.06
N ASN A 29 -5.58 -5.30 4.20
CA ASN A 29 -5.60 -6.23 5.34
C ASN A 29 -7.01 -6.45 5.90
N ASN A 30 -7.85 -5.42 5.94
CA ASN A 30 -9.18 -5.52 6.53
C ASN A 30 -10.24 -6.00 5.52
N PHE A 31 -10.14 -5.58 4.25
CA PHE A 31 -11.23 -5.80 3.29
C PHE A 31 -10.96 -6.88 2.25
N THR A 32 -9.73 -7.37 2.06
CA THR A 32 -9.46 -8.44 1.06
C THR A 32 -10.30 -9.68 1.32
N MET A 33 -10.44 -10.08 2.59
CA MET A 33 -11.29 -11.22 2.96
C MET A 33 -12.76 -10.96 2.62
N ILE A 34 -13.28 -9.78 2.97
CA ILE A 34 -14.67 -9.39 2.70
C ILE A 34 -14.94 -9.33 1.19
N PHE A 35 -14.03 -8.72 0.43
CA PHE A 35 -14.13 -8.65 -1.03
C PHE A 35 -14.10 -10.02 -1.66
N THR A 36 -13.21 -10.90 -1.21
CA THR A 36 -13.13 -12.28 -1.72
C THR A 36 -14.40 -13.07 -1.43
N GLU A 37 -14.99 -12.93 -0.24
CA GLU A 37 -16.20 -13.67 0.13
C GLU A 37 -17.46 -13.17 -0.59
N GLN A 38 -17.56 -11.86 -0.83
CA GLN A 38 -18.73 -11.26 -1.46
C GLN A 38 -18.64 -11.25 -2.99
N LEU A 39 -17.47 -10.94 -3.57
CA LEU A 39 -17.30 -10.85 -5.03
C LEU A 39 -17.06 -12.22 -5.69
N ILE A 40 -16.56 -13.23 -4.96
CA ILE A 40 -16.23 -14.53 -5.54
C ILE A 40 -17.17 -15.61 -4.99
N PRO A 41 -18.10 -16.13 -5.82
CA PRO A 41 -19.01 -17.19 -5.42
C PRO A 41 -18.24 -18.41 -4.90
N PRO A 42 -18.71 -19.07 -3.82
CA PRO A 42 -18.08 -20.27 -3.28
C PRO A 42 -18.00 -21.42 -4.30
N ASP A 43 -18.87 -21.42 -5.32
CA ASP A 43 -18.91 -22.43 -6.37
C ASP A 43 -17.76 -22.31 -7.39
N VAL A 44 -17.12 -21.13 -7.51
CA VAL A 44 -16.07 -20.87 -8.53
C VAL A 44 -14.67 -21.05 -7.95
N LEU A 45 -14.48 -20.75 -6.66
CA LEU A 45 -13.18 -20.81 -6.00
C LEU A 45 -13.19 -21.84 -4.86
N PRO A 46 -12.55 -23.02 -5.05
CA PRO A 46 -12.49 -24.07 -4.04
C PRO A 46 -11.94 -23.54 -2.70
N SER A 47 -12.39 -24.13 -1.59
CA SER A 47 -11.90 -23.78 -0.23
C SER A 47 -10.37 -23.86 -0.12
N LEU A 48 -9.74 -24.82 -0.80
CA LEU A 48 -8.29 -24.95 -0.89
C LEU A 48 -7.64 -23.73 -1.58
N ALA A 49 -8.21 -23.24 -2.68
CA ALA A 49 -7.68 -22.09 -3.40
C ALA A 49 -7.78 -20.81 -2.55
N LYS A 50 -8.88 -20.62 -1.81
CA LYS A 50 -9.01 -19.51 -0.83
C LYS A 50 -7.95 -19.59 0.27
N SER A 51 -7.72 -20.79 0.81
CA SER A 51 -6.69 -21.01 1.84
C SER A 51 -5.29 -20.71 1.31
N ILE A 52 -4.95 -21.17 0.11
CA ILE A 52 -3.68 -20.85 -0.56
C ILE A 52 -3.55 -19.34 -0.78
N MET A 53 -4.61 -18.69 -1.24
CA MET A 53 -4.63 -17.25 -1.51
C MET A 53 -4.28 -16.43 -0.26
N TYR A 54 -4.94 -16.72 0.88
CA TYR A 54 -4.67 -16.04 2.14
C TYR A 54 -3.29 -16.39 2.71
N GLY A 55 -2.86 -17.66 2.61
CA GLY A 55 -1.53 -18.08 3.03
C GLY A 55 -0.42 -17.42 2.21
N ALA A 56 -0.63 -17.31 0.89
CA ALA A 56 0.27 -16.63 -0.03
C ALA A 56 0.37 -15.14 0.29
N GLY A 57 -0.76 -14.49 0.60
CA GLY A 57 -0.79 -13.08 1.04
C GLY A 57 0.07 -12.80 2.28
N PHE A 58 0.33 -13.80 3.14
CA PHE A 58 1.19 -13.65 4.32
C PHE A 58 2.67 -14.01 4.07
N ILE A 59 2.93 -15.10 3.31
CA ILE A 59 4.29 -15.64 3.11
C ILE A 59 5.03 -14.95 1.95
N LEU A 60 4.36 -14.73 0.82
CA LEU A 60 4.97 -14.14 -0.37
C LEU A 60 5.56 -12.73 -0.14
N PRO A 61 4.94 -11.82 0.65
CA PRO A 61 5.56 -10.53 0.91
C PRO A 61 6.95 -10.70 1.55
N GLN A 62 7.09 -11.63 2.50
CA GLN A 62 8.38 -11.86 3.18
C GLN A 62 9.44 -12.39 2.20
N LEU A 63 9.07 -13.35 1.35
CA LEU A 63 9.95 -13.88 0.31
C LEU A 63 10.34 -12.81 -0.71
N LEU A 64 9.39 -11.96 -1.09
CA LEU A 64 9.62 -10.87 -2.03
C LEU A 64 10.59 -9.84 -1.46
N VAL A 65 10.44 -9.49 -0.18
CA VAL A 65 11.36 -8.58 0.53
C VAL A 65 12.77 -9.15 0.59
N LEU A 66 12.93 -10.42 0.96
CA LEU A 66 14.24 -11.09 0.99
C LEU A 66 14.88 -11.14 -0.41
N SER A 67 14.09 -11.41 -1.44
CA SER A 67 14.57 -11.45 -2.84
C SER A 67 14.92 -10.06 -3.37
N SER A 68 14.21 -9.03 -2.90
CA SER A 68 14.43 -7.64 -3.32
C SER A 68 15.74 -7.04 -2.82
N GLN A 69 16.46 -7.69 -1.90
CA GLN A 69 17.74 -7.20 -1.39
C GLN A 69 18.78 -6.97 -2.49
N ARG A 70 18.88 -7.87 -3.47
CA ARG A 70 19.79 -7.70 -4.62
C ARG A 70 19.35 -6.56 -5.53
N LEU A 71 18.05 -6.51 -5.84
CA LEU A 71 17.47 -5.42 -6.63
C LEU A 71 17.67 -4.06 -5.97
N LEU A 72 17.60 -4.01 -4.64
CA LEU A 72 17.80 -2.81 -3.84
C LEU A 72 19.21 -2.25 -3.97
N GLN A 73 20.23 -3.12 -4.04
CA GLN A 73 21.63 -2.74 -4.24
C GLN A 73 21.86 -2.18 -5.65
N ASP A 74 21.25 -2.80 -6.66
CA ASP A 74 21.49 -2.44 -8.06
C ASP A 74 20.67 -1.20 -8.51
N PHE A 75 19.40 -1.10 -8.09
CA PHE A 75 18.46 -0.07 -8.56
C PHE A 75 18.16 1.03 -7.55
N GLY A 76 18.45 0.81 -6.27
CA GLY A 76 18.08 1.70 -5.17
C GLY A 76 16.59 1.64 -4.81
N TYR A 77 16.26 1.95 -3.55
CA TYR A 77 14.87 1.91 -3.06
C TYR A 77 13.94 2.88 -3.79
N TYR A 78 14.45 4.03 -4.22
CA TYR A 78 13.62 5.06 -4.86
C TYR A 78 12.91 4.53 -6.10
N LYS A 79 13.66 3.87 -6.99
CA LYS A 79 13.13 3.30 -8.25
C LYS A 79 12.21 2.11 -7.97
N ILE A 80 12.56 1.27 -6.99
CA ILE A 80 11.75 0.10 -6.62
C ILE A 80 10.40 0.53 -6.06
N ILE A 81 10.38 1.48 -5.11
CA ILE A 81 9.13 2.00 -4.53
C ILE A 81 8.28 2.66 -5.62
N LEU A 82 8.88 3.46 -6.49
CA LEU A 82 8.15 4.08 -7.60
C LEU A 82 7.58 3.03 -8.57
N PHE A 83 8.34 1.98 -8.88
CA PHE A 83 7.89 0.86 -9.69
C PHE A 83 6.70 0.15 -9.05
N THR A 84 6.71 -0.07 -7.73
CA THR A 84 5.57 -0.69 -7.04
C THR A 84 4.28 0.13 -7.17
N PHE A 85 4.35 1.46 -7.13
CA PHE A 85 3.17 2.30 -7.32
C PHE A 85 2.64 2.25 -8.76
N TYR A 86 3.53 2.25 -9.75
CA TYR A 86 3.10 2.08 -11.15
C TYR A 86 2.53 0.71 -11.42
N LEU A 87 3.10 -0.33 -10.82
CA LEU A 87 2.62 -1.70 -10.98
C LEU A 87 1.23 -1.83 -10.33
N GLU A 88 1.02 -1.28 -9.13
CA GLU A 88 -0.29 -1.23 -8.47
C GLU A 88 -1.34 -0.50 -9.34
N ALA A 89 -1.01 0.72 -9.79
CA ALA A 89 -1.92 1.49 -10.65
C ALA A 89 -2.21 0.78 -11.98
N GLY A 90 -1.20 0.15 -12.58
CA GLY A 90 -1.32 -0.60 -13.82
C GLY A 90 -2.19 -1.84 -13.66
N MET A 91 -2.00 -2.61 -12.59
CA MET A 91 -2.82 -3.78 -12.28
C MET A 91 -4.28 -3.38 -12.01
N ALA A 92 -4.50 -2.30 -11.25
CA ALA A 92 -5.85 -1.79 -11.00
C ALA A 92 -6.54 -1.33 -12.28
N LEU A 93 -5.81 -0.67 -13.19
CA LEU A 93 -6.32 -0.27 -14.50
C LEU A 93 -6.67 -1.48 -15.39
N VAL A 94 -5.77 -2.47 -15.45
CA VAL A 94 -6.03 -3.72 -16.19
C VAL A 94 -7.26 -4.44 -15.65
N MET A 95 -7.42 -4.48 -14.32
CA MET A 95 -8.61 -5.06 -13.69
C MET A 95 -9.89 -4.29 -14.05
N LEU A 96 -9.84 -2.94 -14.05
CA LEU A 96 -10.98 -2.11 -14.48
C LEU A 96 -11.38 -2.37 -15.94
N LEU A 97 -10.41 -2.61 -16.83
CA LEU A 97 -10.66 -2.89 -18.24
C LEU A 97 -11.22 -4.30 -18.48
N LEU A 98 -10.76 -5.29 -17.70
CA LEU A 98 -11.26 -6.67 -17.75
C LEU A 98 -12.69 -6.79 -17.19
N GLY A 99 -13.03 -5.94 -16.21
CA GLY A 99 -14.32 -5.93 -15.55
C GLY A 99 -14.51 -7.03 -14.52
N ALA A 100 -15.63 -6.96 -13.78
CA ALA A 100 -15.91 -7.82 -12.63
C ALA A 100 -16.27 -9.28 -12.98
N GLN A 101 -16.38 -9.62 -14.27
CA GLN A 101 -16.84 -10.94 -14.75
C GLN A 101 -15.77 -12.05 -14.60
N HIS A 102 -14.52 -11.67 -14.36
CA HIS A 102 -13.39 -12.59 -14.31
C HIS A 102 -12.88 -12.85 -12.88
N TYR A 103 -13.58 -13.74 -12.15
CA TYR A 103 -13.32 -14.01 -10.73
C TYR A 103 -11.91 -14.53 -10.41
N TYR A 104 -11.31 -15.36 -11.28
CA TYR A 104 -9.93 -15.85 -11.08
C TYR A 104 -8.90 -14.72 -11.19
N PHE A 105 -9.09 -13.82 -12.15
CA PHE A 105 -8.22 -12.65 -12.33
C PHE A 105 -8.37 -11.68 -11.15
N LEU A 106 -9.59 -11.49 -10.63
CA LEU A 106 -9.83 -10.69 -9.44
C LEU A 106 -9.13 -11.26 -8.20
N ALA A 107 -9.22 -12.58 -7.97
CA ALA A 107 -8.54 -13.25 -6.86
C ALA A 107 -7.01 -13.08 -6.95
N PHE A 108 -6.46 -13.29 -8.15
CA PHE A 108 -5.03 -13.13 -8.40
C PHE A 108 -4.58 -11.68 -8.20
N PHE A 109 -5.36 -10.72 -8.72
CA PHE A 109 -5.14 -9.28 -8.53
C PHE A 109 -5.11 -8.90 -7.05
N LEU A 110 -6.11 -9.30 -6.26
CA LEU A 110 -6.17 -8.99 -4.83
C LEU A 110 -4.97 -9.57 -4.07
N THR A 111 -4.58 -10.81 -4.40
CA THR A 111 -3.44 -11.48 -3.77
C THR A 111 -2.15 -10.75 -4.06
N ILE A 112 -1.87 -10.48 -5.33
CA ILE A 112 -0.63 -9.83 -5.75
C ILE A 112 -0.55 -8.40 -5.23
N SER A 113 -1.65 -7.64 -5.27
CA SER A 113 -1.70 -6.27 -4.74
C SER A 113 -1.39 -6.27 -3.24
N THR A 114 -1.98 -7.20 -2.47
CA THR A 114 -1.66 -7.38 -1.04
C THR A 114 -0.18 -7.68 -0.83
N VAL A 115 0.39 -8.59 -1.63
CA VAL A 115 1.81 -8.96 -1.55
C VAL A 115 2.73 -7.78 -1.84
N ILE A 116 2.45 -7.02 -2.90
CA ILE A 116 3.26 -5.86 -3.30
C ILE A 116 3.16 -4.75 -2.27
N ILE A 117 1.97 -4.41 -1.81
CA ILE A 117 1.75 -3.33 -0.84
C ILE A 117 2.48 -3.63 0.48
N GLN A 118 2.38 -4.88 0.95
CA GLN A 118 3.05 -5.30 2.17
C GLN A 118 4.57 -5.35 2.01
N ALA A 119 5.07 -5.85 0.88
CA ALA A 119 6.50 -5.85 0.58
C ALA A 119 7.05 -4.42 0.45
N ALA A 120 6.36 -3.54 -0.28
CA ALA A 120 6.75 -2.14 -0.46
C ALA A 120 6.81 -1.40 0.88
N PHE A 121 5.83 -1.60 1.77
CA PHE A 121 5.80 -0.98 3.09
C PHE A 121 7.04 -1.35 3.93
N SER A 122 7.53 -2.59 3.82
CA SER A 122 8.73 -3.01 4.55
C SER A 122 10.01 -2.27 4.11
N LEU A 123 10.06 -1.79 2.86
CA LEU A 123 11.20 -1.05 2.32
C LEU A 123 11.27 0.39 2.84
N PHE A 124 10.18 0.92 3.40
CA PHE A 124 10.10 2.34 3.80
C PHE A 124 10.94 2.68 5.02
N GLY A 125 11.43 1.67 5.75
CA GLY A 125 12.46 1.86 6.77
C GLY A 125 13.75 2.47 6.21
N LEU A 126 14.07 2.21 4.93
CA LEU A 126 15.29 2.70 4.27
C LEU A 126 15.26 4.21 3.99
N PRO A 127 14.28 4.78 3.26
CA PRO A 127 14.20 6.23 3.10
C PRO A 127 14.07 6.97 4.43
N LEU A 128 13.42 6.36 5.43
CA LEU A 128 13.32 6.97 6.75
C LEU A 128 14.67 7.03 7.47
N ALA A 129 15.48 5.98 7.36
CA ALA A 129 16.85 5.95 7.87
C ALA A 129 17.73 7.01 7.17
N ASP A 130 17.65 7.11 5.85
CA ASP A 130 18.39 8.12 5.08
C ASP A 130 18.03 9.56 5.48
N ILE A 131 16.75 9.84 5.74
CA ILE A 131 16.31 11.16 6.22
C ILE A 131 16.95 11.46 7.59
N ILE A 132 17.03 10.46 8.48
CA ILE A 132 17.66 10.60 9.79
C ILE A 132 19.16 10.90 9.64
N ASP A 133 19.84 10.19 8.73
CA ASP A 133 21.28 10.34 8.51
C ASP A 133 21.62 11.68 7.87
N ILE A 134 20.84 12.16 6.90
CA ILE A 134 21.00 13.49 6.30
C ILE A 134 20.76 14.60 7.33
N ASP A 135 19.75 14.44 8.20
CA ASP A 135 19.49 15.40 9.28
C ASP A 135 20.66 15.43 10.30
N LEU A 136 21.23 14.27 10.64
CA LEU A 136 22.41 14.17 11.49
C LEU A 136 23.61 14.92 10.91
N GLN A 137 23.93 14.68 9.62
CA GLN A 137 25.05 15.30 8.93
C GLN A 137 24.87 16.80 8.75
N LYS A 138 23.67 17.24 8.33
CA LYS A 138 23.36 18.65 8.07
C LYS A 138 23.46 19.52 9.33
N TYR A 139 23.07 18.98 10.48
CA TYR A 139 23.08 19.71 11.75
C TYR A 139 24.28 19.36 12.65
N LYS A 140 25.24 18.53 12.19
CA LYS A 140 26.43 18.10 12.93
C LYS A 140 26.12 17.68 14.38
N ARG A 141 25.02 16.96 14.59
CA ARG A 141 24.59 16.55 15.93
C ARG A 141 25.46 15.40 16.42
N SER A 142 25.62 15.28 17.74
CA SER A 142 26.36 14.18 18.35
C SER A 142 25.64 12.84 18.30
N SER A 143 24.32 12.82 18.07
CA SER A 143 23.53 11.60 17.95
C SER A 143 22.35 11.73 16.96
N PRO A 144 21.98 10.62 16.27
CA PRO A 144 20.83 10.59 15.36
C PRO A 144 19.53 10.72 16.15
N LEU A 145 18.64 11.62 15.71
CA LEU A 145 17.32 11.82 16.33
C LEU A 145 16.28 10.81 15.80
N SER A 146 16.67 9.54 15.70
CA SER A 146 15.85 8.47 15.13
C SER A 146 14.50 8.37 15.83
N SER A 147 14.46 8.29 17.16
CA SER A 147 13.22 8.17 17.93
C SER A 147 12.22 9.31 17.67
N MET A 148 12.69 10.54 17.47
CA MET A 148 11.81 11.67 17.15
C MET A 148 11.30 11.63 15.72
N VAL A 149 12.14 11.26 14.75
CA VAL A 149 11.73 11.13 13.34
C VAL A 149 10.76 9.96 13.16
N PHE A 150 11.06 8.79 13.74
CA PHE A 150 10.16 7.65 13.79
C PHE A 150 8.85 7.97 14.52
N GLY A 151 8.92 8.63 15.67
CA GLY A 151 7.74 9.03 16.45
C GLY A 151 6.86 10.02 15.70
N THR A 152 7.46 11.02 15.02
CA THR A 152 6.73 12.00 14.22
C THR A 152 6.07 11.34 13.01
N ASN A 153 6.79 10.47 12.30
CA ASN A 153 6.20 9.71 11.20
C ASN A 153 5.03 8.84 11.68
N ALA A 154 5.21 8.11 12.80
CA ALA A 154 4.15 7.28 13.38
C ALA A 154 2.93 8.09 13.83
N LEU A 155 3.12 9.31 14.33
CA LEU A 155 2.04 10.20 14.74
C LEU A 155 1.08 10.51 13.58
N PHE A 156 1.63 10.71 12.37
CA PHE A 156 0.81 10.99 11.19
C PHE A 156 0.30 9.73 10.51
N THR A 157 1.12 8.67 10.42
CA THR A 157 0.75 7.47 9.66
C THR A 157 -0.18 6.53 10.40
N LYS A 158 -0.13 6.43 11.74
CA LYS A 158 -1.04 5.55 12.50
C LYS A 158 -2.51 5.89 12.36
N PRO A 159 -2.96 7.16 12.38
CA PRO A 159 -4.34 7.52 12.06
C PRO A 159 -4.84 6.95 10.73
N ALA A 160 -3.98 6.75 9.72
CA ALA A 160 -4.38 6.14 8.45
C ALA A 160 -4.93 4.72 8.62
N GLN A 161 -4.43 3.97 9.62
CA GLN A 161 -4.87 2.59 9.87
C GLN A 161 -6.32 2.51 10.34
N SER A 162 -6.79 3.49 11.12
CA SER A 162 -8.18 3.57 11.57
C SER A 162 -9.08 4.32 10.59
N LEU A 163 -8.54 5.30 9.86
CA LEU A 163 -9.29 6.04 8.83
C LEU A 163 -9.67 5.15 7.64
N ALA A 164 -8.80 4.22 7.24
CA ALA A 164 -9.08 3.30 6.13
C ALA A 164 -10.40 2.52 6.30
N PRO A 165 -10.61 1.77 7.39
CA PRO A 165 -11.87 1.05 7.57
C PRO A 165 -13.07 1.98 7.75
N MET A 166 -12.92 3.14 8.39
CA MET A 166 -14.03 4.08 8.54
C MET A 166 -14.53 4.61 7.18
N ILE A 167 -13.63 5.07 6.31
CA ILE A 167 -14.00 5.62 5.00
C ILE A 167 -14.66 4.53 4.14
N VAL A 168 -14.06 3.35 4.11
CA VAL A 168 -14.55 2.23 3.29
C VAL A 168 -15.90 1.74 3.76
N LEU A 169 -16.09 1.52 5.06
CA LEU A 169 -17.38 1.11 5.61
C LEU A 169 -18.45 2.18 5.40
N THR A 170 -18.11 3.47 5.54
CA THR A 170 -19.06 4.55 5.27
C THR A 170 -19.54 4.52 3.82
N ILE A 171 -18.63 4.30 2.86
CA ILE A 171 -18.97 4.13 1.45
C ILE A 171 -19.86 2.89 1.28
N LEU A 172 -19.44 1.73 1.77
CA LEU A 172 -20.21 0.48 1.62
C LEU A 172 -21.61 0.57 2.25
N ASN A 173 -21.74 1.23 3.40
CA ASN A 173 -23.02 1.41 4.09
C ASN A 173 -23.97 2.33 3.31
N GLN A 174 -23.47 3.35 2.61
CA GLN A 174 -24.30 4.18 1.71
C GLN A 174 -24.95 3.37 0.58
N PHE A 175 -24.34 2.25 0.19
CA PHE A 175 -24.84 1.35 -0.84
C PHE A 175 -25.55 0.10 -0.27
N GLY A 176 -25.90 0.10 1.02
CA GLY A 176 -26.74 -0.94 1.63
C GLY A 176 -25.98 -2.17 2.14
N TYR A 177 -24.66 -2.08 2.34
CA TYR A 177 -23.86 -3.19 2.91
C TYR A 177 -24.38 -3.65 4.29
N GLU A 178 -24.77 -2.72 5.17
CA GLU A 178 -25.34 -3.06 6.49
C GLU A 178 -26.66 -3.84 6.37
N GLN A 179 -27.51 -3.44 5.43
CA GLN A 179 -28.81 -4.09 5.19
C GLN A 179 -28.61 -5.54 4.70
N LEU A 180 -27.56 -5.78 3.90
CA LEU A 180 -27.18 -7.13 3.45
C LEU A 180 -26.62 -8.00 4.58
N LYS A 181 -25.81 -7.41 5.47
CA LYS A 181 -25.25 -8.09 6.64
C LYS A 181 -26.32 -8.45 7.66
N GLU A 182 -27.33 -7.59 7.87
CA GLU A 182 -28.42 -7.80 8.82
C GLU A 182 -29.55 -8.68 8.25
N ALA A 183 -29.88 -8.56 6.96
CA ALA A 183 -31.01 -9.26 6.36
C ALA A 183 -30.72 -10.72 5.97
N GLY A 184 -29.51 -11.23 6.17
CA GLY A 184 -29.15 -12.63 5.97
C GLY A 184 -29.69 -13.21 4.66
N GLN A 185 -29.07 -12.86 3.54
CA GLN A 185 -29.32 -13.47 2.22
C GLN A 185 -30.74 -13.28 1.62
N LYS A 186 -31.62 -12.45 2.22
CA LYS A 186 -32.99 -12.14 1.73
C LYS A 186 -33.13 -10.77 1.03
N SER A 187 -32.05 -10.25 0.48
CA SER A 187 -32.05 -8.98 -0.26
C SER A 187 -32.48 -9.16 -1.72
N SER A 188 -33.10 -8.13 -2.30
CA SER A 188 -33.46 -8.09 -3.72
C SER A 188 -32.20 -8.21 -4.60
N PRO A 189 -32.23 -9.01 -5.69
CA PRO A 189 -31.06 -9.28 -6.53
C PRO A 189 -30.45 -8.02 -7.14
N SER A 190 -31.26 -6.99 -7.41
CA SER A 190 -30.81 -5.69 -7.90
C SER A 190 -29.92 -4.93 -6.90
N SER A 191 -30.18 -5.06 -5.60
CA SER A 191 -29.38 -4.41 -4.55
C SER A 191 -28.02 -5.10 -4.38
N LEU A 192 -27.97 -6.42 -4.58
CA LEU A 192 -26.75 -7.22 -4.50
C LEU A 192 -25.82 -6.95 -5.69
N GLU A 193 -26.37 -6.82 -6.89
CA GLU A 193 -25.61 -6.46 -8.10
C GLU A 193 -25.01 -5.05 -8.01
N SER A 194 -25.79 -4.08 -7.50
CA SER A 194 -25.30 -2.72 -7.24
C SER A 194 -24.15 -2.71 -6.22
N LEU A 195 -24.28 -3.46 -5.12
CA LEU A 195 -23.20 -3.57 -4.13
C LEU A 195 -21.94 -4.20 -4.72
N HIS A 196 -22.06 -5.29 -5.49
CA HIS A 196 -20.90 -5.94 -6.12
C HIS A 196 -20.19 -4.99 -7.09
N GLY A 197 -20.94 -4.21 -7.86
CA GLY A 197 -20.37 -3.15 -8.70
C GLY A 197 -19.58 -2.14 -7.89
N VAL A 198 -20.13 -1.62 -6.80
CA VAL A 198 -19.46 -0.66 -5.92
C VAL A 198 -18.21 -1.27 -5.28
N MET A 199 -18.28 -2.52 -4.79
CA MET A 199 -17.14 -3.21 -4.20
C MET A 199 -16.01 -3.39 -5.22
N PHE A 200 -16.35 -3.74 -6.47
CA PHE A 200 -15.38 -3.83 -7.56
C PHE A 200 -14.73 -2.48 -7.89
N TYR A 201 -15.52 -1.42 -8.04
CA TYR A 201 -14.98 -0.08 -8.27
C TYR A 201 -14.13 0.40 -7.10
N LEU A 202 -14.53 0.10 -5.86
CA LEU A 202 -13.76 0.45 -4.68
C LEU A 202 -12.42 -0.30 -4.68
N VAL A 203 -12.41 -1.59 -5.00
CA VAL A 203 -11.19 -2.40 -5.07
C VAL A 203 -10.22 -1.95 -6.16
N CYS A 204 -10.69 -1.31 -7.24
CA CYS A 204 -9.80 -0.93 -8.34
C CYS A 204 -9.52 0.59 -8.41
N LEU A 205 -10.57 1.42 -8.36
CA LEU A 205 -10.45 2.87 -8.46
C LEU A 205 -9.73 3.46 -7.24
N PHE A 206 -10.01 2.92 -6.05
CA PHE A 206 -9.46 3.47 -4.81
C PHE A 206 -7.94 3.25 -4.72
N PRO A 207 -7.37 2.05 -4.94
CA PRO A 207 -5.93 1.87 -5.06
C PRO A 207 -5.29 2.70 -6.17
N MET A 208 -5.95 2.82 -7.33
CA MET A 208 -5.43 3.59 -8.46
C MET A 208 -5.29 5.09 -8.12
N CYS A 209 -6.31 5.67 -7.48
CA CYS A 209 -6.28 7.05 -7.01
C CYS A 209 -5.18 7.28 -5.98
N ILE A 210 -5.03 6.36 -5.01
CA ILE A 210 -3.99 6.48 -4.00
C ILE A 210 -2.60 6.32 -4.60
N ALA A 211 -2.39 5.34 -5.48
CA ALA A 211 -1.13 5.15 -6.18
C ALA A 211 -0.73 6.39 -6.99
N ALA A 212 -1.68 7.09 -7.62
CA ALA A 212 -1.42 8.35 -8.30
C ALA A 212 -0.94 9.44 -7.32
N ILE A 213 -1.59 9.59 -6.17
CA ILE A 213 -1.17 10.54 -5.13
C ILE A 213 0.22 10.17 -4.60
N GLN A 214 0.49 8.89 -4.36
CA GLN A 214 1.79 8.41 -3.91
C GLN A 214 2.89 8.69 -4.93
N VAL A 215 2.65 8.49 -6.23
CA VAL A 215 3.59 8.86 -7.30
C VAL A 215 3.84 10.37 -7.29
N LEU A 216 2.80 11.19 -7.15
CA LEU A 216 2.94 12.65 -7.12
C LEU A 216 3.73 13.13 -5.88
N ALA A 217 3.52 12.50 -4.72
CA ALA A 217 4.28 12.78 -3.50
C ALA A 217 5.73 12.28 -3.58
N TRP A 218 5.97 11.13 -4.23
CA TRP A 218 7.28 10.49 -4.30
C TRP A 218 8.19 11.06 -5.40
N ARG A 219 7.63 11.54 -6.51
CA ARG A 219 8.39 12.18 -7.60
C ARG A 219 9.32 13.32 -7.13
N PRO A 220 8.87 14.29 -6.33
CA PRO A 220 9.74 15.38 -5.86
C PRO A 220 10.72 14.99 -4.74
N PHE A 221 10.72 13.73 -4.28
CA PHE A 221 11.67 13.26 -3.26
C PHE A 221 13.10 13.31 -3.81
N SER A 222 13.98 14.03 -3.11
CA SER A 222 15.32 14.37 -3.61
C SER A 222 16.39 13.34 -3.22
N ILE A 223 16.13 12.55 -2.17
CA ILE A 223 17.09 11.58 -1.63
C ILE A 223 16.97 10.28 -2.44
N ARG A 224 17.76 10.15 -3.51
CA ARG A 224 17.58 9.06 -4.49
C ARG A 224 18.72 8.04 -4.53
N ASN A 225 19.92 8.43 -4.11
CA ASN A 225 21.17 7.70 -4.40
C ASN A 225 21.97 7.26 -3.16
N SER A 226 21.38 7.27 -1.96
CA SER A 226 22.13 6.91 -0.72
C SER A 226 22.64 5.46 -0.72
N HIS A 227 21.92 4.55 -1.38
CA HIS A 227 22.21 3.10 -1.38
C HIS A 227 22.61 2.54 -2.75
N THR A 228 22.70 3.38 -3.79
CA THR A 228 23.37 2.97 -5.02
C THR A 228 24.86 3.04 -4.77
N VAL A 229 25.59 1.97 -5.08
CA VAL A 229 27.06 1.93 -5.06
C VAL A 229 27.58 2.85 -6.17
N ASP A 230 27.41 4.16 -6.02
CA ASP A 230 28.30 5.10 -6.69
C ASP A 230 29.60 5.00 -5.92
N THR A 231 30.55 4.29 -6.51
CA THR A 231 31.98 4.34 -6.21
C THR A 231 32.48 5.77 -6.43
N LYS A 232 32.05 6.72 -5.59
CA LYS A 232 32.37 8.14 -5.72
C LYS A 232 33.67 8.52 -4.99
N TYR A 233 34.52 7.53 -4.76
CA TYR A 233 35.88 7.67 -4.27
C TYR A 233 36.78 6.70 -5.03
N ILE A 234 37.05 7.01 -6.30
CA ILE A 234 38.30 6.61 -6.93
C ILE A 234 39.03 7.92 -7.24
N ASP A 235 40.00 8.19 -6.38
CA ASP A 235 41.23 8.99 -6.52
C ASP A 235 41.29 10.10 -7.57
N SER A 236 41.61 11.31 -7.08
CA SER A 236 42.58 12.22 -7.70
C SER A 236 43.28 13.02 -6.61
#